data_AF-A0A5N8UGP3-F1
#
_entry.id   AF-A0A5N8UGP3-F1
#
_cell.length_a   1.000
_cell.length_b   1.000
_cell.length_c   1.000
_cell.angle_alpha   90.00
_cell.angle_beta   90.00
_cell.angle_gamma   90.00
#
_symmetry.space_group_name_H-M   'P 1'
#
loop_
_entity.id
_entity.type
_entity.pdbx_description
1 polymer ?
#
loop_
_entity_poly.entity_id
_entity_poly.type
_entity_poly.pdbx_seq_one_letter_code
_entity_poly.pdbx_strand_id
1 'polypeptide(L)'
;MKKLLAIAVFALSPMAFSVSAGMTAHMENTLVAVCKAGASNSLYKFRDTMKSYHINKQRIFPRLVCNGENFHQFALSHGADKTANKISPYMKGTVTIKDIAMTYGSDEIMAVNY
;
A
#
# COMPACT_ATOMS: atom_id res chain seq x y z
N MET A 1 -9.40 -68.66 6.38
CA MET A 1 -9.87 -67.37 5.82
C MET A 1 -9.12 -66.24 6.50
N LYS A 2 -8.40 -65.41 5.73
CA LYS A 2 -8.23 -63.95 5.93
C LYS A 2 -7.26 -63.46 4.85
N LYS A 3 -7.83 -62.95 3.76
CA LYS A 3 -7.10 -62.25 2.71
C LYS A 3 -6.78 -60.86 3.25
N LEU A 4 -5.49 -60.55 3.40
CA LEU A 4 -5.07 -59.18 3.73
C LEU A 4 -5.01 -58.39 2.44
N LEU A 5 -5.99 -57.51 2.24
CA LEU A 5 -6.02 -56.53 1.17
C LEU A 5 -5.08 -55.38 1.56
N ALA A 6 -3.94 -55.27 0.89
CA ALA A 6 -3.07 -54.11 0.99
C ALA A 6 -3.67 -52.97 0.15
N ILE A 7 -4.20 -51.94 0.81
CA ILE A 7 -4.68 -50.72 0.18
C ILE A 7 -3.45 -49.81 -0.03
N ALA A 8 -3.01 -49.66 -1.27
CA ALA A 8 -1.99 -48.69 -1.65
C ALA A 8 -2.59 -47.28 -1.61
N VAL A 9 -2.21 -46.50 -0.60
CA VAL A 9 -2.58 -45.07 -0.50
C VAL A 9 -1.65 -44.27 -1.41
N PHE A 10 -2.15 -43.86 -2.58
CA PHE A 10 -1.47 -42.85 -3.40
C PHE A 10 -1.58 -41.50 -2.68
N ALA A 11 -0.48 -41.07 -2.04
CA ALA A 11 -0.35 -39.73 -1.51
C ALA A 11 -0.25 -38.73 -2.69
N LEU A 12 -1.39 -38.18 -3.11
CA LEU A 12 -1.45 -37.01 -3.98
C LEU A 12 -0.93 -35.80 -3.18
N SER A 13 0.38 -35.56 -3.25
CA SER A 13 0.97 -34.31 -2.77
C SER A 13 0.41 -33.15 -3.60
N PRO A 14 -0.30 -32.18 -3.01
CA PRO A 14 -0.64 -30.97 -3.74
C PRO A 14 0.66 -30.23 -4.08
N MET A 15 0.96 -30.10 -5.38
CA MET A 15 2.02 -29.22 -5.85
C MET A 15 1.61 -27.79 -5.51
N ALA A 16 2.20 -27.22 -4.47
CA ALA A 16 2.05 -25.82 -4.16
C ALA A 16 2.83 -25.00 -5.20
N PHE A 17 2.12 -24.42 -6.18
CA PHE A 17 2.70 -23.44 -7.08
C PHE A 17 3.01 -22.17 -6.29
N SER A 18 4.29 -21.87 -6.07
CA SER A 18 4.73 -20.56 -5.61
C SER A 18 4.49 -19.55 -6.73
N VAL A 19 3.31 -18.92 -6.74
CA VAL A 19 3.05 -17.79 -7.64
C VAL A 19 3.90 -16.61 -7.19
N SER A 20 5.05 -16.42 -7.83
CA SER A 20 5.80 -15.17 -7.78
C SER A 20 5.04 -14.13 -8.59
N ALA A 21 4.22 -13.31 -7.94
CA ALA A 21 3.57 -12.17 -8.56
C ALA A 21 4.63 -11.08 -8.84
N GLY A 22 5.27 -11.16 -10.01
CA GLY A 22 6.18 -10.13 -10.51
C GLY A 22 5.42 -8.91 -11.03
N MET A 23 5.96 -7.70 -10.79
CA MET A 23 5.44 -6.47 -11.36
C MET A 23 5.67 -6.47 -12.88
N THR A 24 4.64 -6.12 -13.67
CA THR A 24 4.81 -5.94 -15.11
C THR A 24 5.41 -4.55 -15.39
N ALA A 25 6.16 -4.41 -16.50
CA ALA A 25 6.68 -3.10 -16.91
C ALA A 25 5.57 -2.04 -17.08
N HIS A 26 4.37 -2.46 -17.51
CA HIS A 26 3.21 -1.57 -17.59
C HIS A 26 2.77 -1.06 -16.22
N MET A 27 2.75 -1.94 -15.20
CA MET A 27 2.42 -1.57 -13.84
C MET A 27 3.47 -0.62 -13.26
N GLU A 28 4.75 -0.90 -13.47
CA GLU A 28 5.86 -0.03 -13.04
C GLU A 28 5.72 1.37 -13.64
N ASN A 29 5.58 1.45 -14.97
CA ASN A 29 5.40 2.72 -15.67
C ASN A 29 4.17 3.49 -15.18
N THR A 30 3.08 2.78 -14.88
CA THR A 30 1.87 3.37 -14.32
C THR A 30 2.14 3.98 -12.95
N LEU A 31 2.77 3.25 -12.03
CA LEU A 31 3.07 3.77 -10.69
C LEU A 31 4.07 4.93 -10.73
N VAL A 32 5.09 4.86 -11.60
CA VAL A 32 6.02 5.96 -11.82
C VAL A 32 5.29 7.21 -12.33
N ALA A 33 4.34 7.06 -13.27
CA ALA A 33 3.52 8.17 -13.75
C ALA A 33 2.66 8.76 -12.63
N VAL A 34 2.07 7.93 -11.77
CA VAL A 34 1.32 8.38 -10.58
C VAL A 34 2.21 9.19 -9.64
N CYS A 35 3.40 8.70 -9.30
CA CYS A 35 4.34 9.41 -8.43
C CYS A 35 4.74 10.77 -9.03
N LYS A 36 5.12 10.80 -10.32
CA LYS A 36 5.45 12.04 -11.03
C LYS A 36 4.28 13.04 -11.05
N ALA A 37 3.06 12.56 -11.30
CA ALA A 37 1.87 13.40 -11.27
C ALA A 37 1.58 13.93 -9.86
N GLY A 38 1.83 13.11 -8.83
CA GLY A 38 1.71 13.51 -7.43
C GLY A 38 2.63 14.67 -7.06
N ALA A 39 3.91 14.58 -7.43
CA ALA A 39 4.91 15.62 -7.18
C ALA A 39 4.70 16.91 -8.00
N SER A 40 3.85 16.90 -9.04
CA SER A 40 3.71 18.05 -9.94
C SER A 40 2.98 19.27 -9.35
N ASN A 41 2.36 19.13 -8.17
CA ASN A 41 1.46 20.12 -7.55
C ASN A 41 0.30 20.62 -8.45
N SER A 42 0.05 19.95 -9.57
CA SER A 42 -1.00 20.32 -10.53
C SER A 42 -2.17 19.35 -10.42
N LEU A 43 -3.27 19.81 -9.81
CA LEU A 43 -4.49 19.01 -9.65
C LEU A 43 -5.08 18.56 -10.98
N TYR A 44 -4.89 19.35 -12.05
CA TYR A 44 -5.32 18.99 -13.39
C TYR A 44 -4.54 17.78 -13.91
N LYS A 45 -3.19 17.85 -13.92
CA LYS A 45 -2.33 16.75 -14.37
C LYS A 45 -2.53 15.51 -13.51
N PHE A 46 -2.62 15.69 -12.20
CA PHE A 46 -2.91 14.62 -11.26
C PHE A 46 -4.24 13.92 -11.58
N ARG A 47 -5.33 14.68 -11.75
CA ARG A 47 -6.65 14.12 -12.09
C ARG A 47 -6.62 13.39 -13.44
N ASP A 48 -5.94 13.97 -14.42
CA ASP A 48 -5.80 13.39 -15.76
C ASP A 48 -5.06 12.04 -15.69
N THR A 49 -3.89 12.01 -15.04
CA THR A 49 -3.12 10.76 -14.84
C THR A 49 -3.95 9.70 -14.11
N MET A 50 -4.66 10.07 -13.03
CA MET A 50 -5.48 9.10 -12.29
C MET A 50 -6.60 8.52 -13.16
N LYS A 51 -7.18 9.33 -14.06
CA LYS A 51 -8.24 8.90 -14.97
C LYS A 51 -7.69 8.00 -16.08
N SER A 52 -6.60 8.40 -16.72
CA SER A 52 -5.97 7.68 -17.84
C SER A 52 -5.48 6.29 -17.44
N TYR A 53 -5.01 6.13 -16.21
CA TYR A 53 -4.58 4.82 -15.68
C TYR A 53 -5.63 4.11 -14.82
N HIS A 54 -6.86 4.63 -14.77
CA HIS A 54 -7.97 4.03 -14.00
C HIS A 54 -7.63 3.72 -12.53
N ILE A 55 -6.90 4.63 -11.88
CA ILE A 55 -6.39 4.42 -10.53
C ILE A 55 -7.51 4.46 -9.50
N ASN A 56 -7.65 3.36 -8.74
CA ASN A 56 -8.50 3.33 -7.56
C ASN A 56 -7.77 3.96 -6.38
N LYS A 57 -8.09 5.23 -6.08
CA LYS A 57 -7.42 6.06 -5.07
C LYS A 57 -7.46 5.43 -3.67
N GLN A 58 -8.63 4.93 -3.27
CA GLN A 58 -8.87 4.31 -1.96
C GLN A 58 -8.01 3.05 -1.76
N ARG A 59 -7.78 2.29 -2.83
CA ARG A 59 -6.98 1.06 -2.78
C ARG A 59 -5.48 1.35 -2.83
N ILE A 60 -5.08 2.30 -3.66
CA ILE A 60 -3.67 2.52 -4.02
C ILE A 60 -2.97 3.47 -3.05
N PHE A 61 -3.56 4.61 -2.70
CA PHE A 61 -2.85 5.65 -1.93
C PHE A 61 -2.36 5.22 -0.54
N PRO A 62 -3.09 4.41 0.25
CA PRO A 62 -2.58 3.93 1.54
C PRO A 62 -1.33 3.03 1.43
N ARG A 63 -1.04 2.48 0.25
CA ARG A 63 -0.01 1.45 0.04
C ARG A 63 1.08 1.89 -0.93
N LEU A 64 0.85 2.97 -1.67
CA LEU A 64 1.77 3.47 -2.68
C LEU A 64 2.97 4.12 -2.00
N VAL A 65 4.15 3.62 -2.37
CA VAL A 65 5.43 4.17 -1.95
C VAL A 65 6.14 4.72 -3.19
N CYS A 66 6.60 5.97 -3.09
CA CYS A 66 7.37 6.66 -4.12
C CYS A 66 8.73 7.01 -3.51
N ASN A 67 9.82 6.49 -4.09
CA ASN A 67 11.18 6.71 -3.61
C ASN A 67 11.40 6.46 -2.10
N GLY A 68 10.75 5.42 -1.56
CA GLY A 68 10.87 5.05 -0.14
C GLY A 68 9.94 5.81 0.81
N GLU A 69 9.19 6.80 0.32
CA GLU A 69 8.22 7.57 1.10
C GLU A 69 6.79 7.15 0.75
N ASN A 70 5.88 7.18 1.73
CA ASN A 70 4.45 7.02 1.42
C ASN A 70 3.98 8.17 0.51
N PHE A 71 2.95 7.94 -0.30
CA PHE A 71 2.58 8.87 -1.36
C PHE A 71 2.23 10.30 -0.88
N HIS A 72 1.63 10.43 0.31
CA HIS A 72 1.36 11.75 0.90
C HIS A 72 2.63 12.48 1.29
N GLN A 73 3.55 11.79 1.98
CA GLN A 73 4.83 12.35 2.36
C GLN A 73 5.68 12.71 1.13
N PHE A 74 5.67 11.85 0.12
CA PHE A 74 6.36 12.11 -1.15
C PHE A 74 5.85 13.38 -1.84
N ALA A 75 4.54 13.60 -1.85
CA ALA A 75 3.97 14.84 -2.40
C ALA A 75 4.45 16.07 -1.59
N LEU A 76 4.45 16.00 -0.26
CA LEU A 76 4.93 17.08 0.61
C LEU A 76 6.43 17.35 0.42
N SER A 77 7.27 16.31 0.35
CA SER A 77 8.73 16.43 0.18
C SER A 77 9.12 17.09 -1.15
N HIS A 78 8.23 17.07 -2.14
CA HIS A 78 8.39 17.74 -3.44
C HIS A 78 7.64 19.09 -3.55
N GLY A 79 7.11 19.63 -2.45
CA GLY A 79 6.37 20.90 -2.45
C GLY A 79 5.01 20.84 -3.16
N ALA A 80 4.40 19.65 -3.22
CA ALA A 80 3.13 19.41 -3.89
C ALA A 80 1.93 19.48 -2.94
N ASP A 81 1.79 20.57 -2.19
CA ASP A 81 0.79 20.74 -1.13
C ASP A 81 -0.65 20.55 -1.61
N LYS A 82 -0.97 21.01 -2.83
CA LYS A 82 -2.33 20.84 -3.38
C LYS A 82 -2.63 19.37 -3.61
N THR A 83 -1.66 18.62 -4.15
CA THR A 83 -1.79 17.18 -4.32
C THR A 83 -1.89 16.50 -2.96
N ALA A 84 -1.00 16.82 -2.01
CA ALA A 84 -0.99 16.25 -0.67
C ALA A 84 -2.36 16.41 0.01
N ASN A 85 -2.89 17.63 0.06
CA ASN A 85 -4.23 17.93 0.59
C ASN A 85 -5.33 17.15 -0.14
N LYS A 86 -5.19 16.95 -1.46
CA LYS A 86 -6.18 16.19 -2.24
C LYS A 86 -6.17 14.70 -1.92
N ILE A 87 -5.03 14.16 -1.50
CA ILE A 87 -4.87 12.73 -1.20
C ILE A 87 -5.03 12.40 0.30
N SER A 88 -4.91 13.39 1.20
CA SER A 88 -5.05 13.19 2.66
C SER A 88 -6.28 12.37 3.06
N PRO A 89 -7.49 12.57 2.50
CA PRO A 89 -8.67 11.79 2.89
C PRO A 89 -8.60 10.29 2.55
N TYR A 90 -7.64 9.88 1.72
CA TYR A 90 -7.43 8.47 1.37
C TYR A 90 -6.30 7.84 2.17
N MET A 91 -5.50 8.64 2.87
CA MET A 91 -4.44 8.12 3.72
C MET A 91 -5.09 7.50 4.95
N LYS A 92 -4.59 6.32 5.33
CA LYS A 92 -4.94 5.68 6.58
C LYS A 92 -3.68 5.60 7.42
N GLY A 93 -3.75 6.05 8.66
CA GLY A 93 -2.62 6.06 9.56
C GLY A 93 -3.04 5.91 11.00
N THR A 94 -2.12 5.38 11.80
CA THR A 94 -2.21 5.44 13.24
C THR A 94 -1.07 6.33 13.70
N VAL A 95 -1.39 7.44 14.35
CA VAL A 95 -0.42 8.26 15.07
C VAL A 95 -0.53 8.00 16.55
N THR A 96 0.55 8.28 17.24
CA THR A 96 0.69 8.03 18.67
C THR A 96 0.82 9.37 19.36
N ILE A 97 -0.05 9.64 20.34
CA ILE A 97 0.07 10.84 21.16
C ILE A 97 0.88 10.47 22.41
N LYS A 98 2.02 11.13 22.57
CA LYS A 98 2.86 11.05 23.77
C LYS A 98 2.91 12.42 24.42
N ASP A 99 2.33 12.54 25.61
CA ASP A 99 2.58 13.68 26.49
C ASP A 99 4.04 13.59 26.98
N ILE A 100 4.76 14.71 26.84
CA ILE A 100 6.17 14.84 27.24
C ILE A 100 6.32 15.24 28.71
N ALA A 101 5.27 15.79 29.33
CA ALA A 101 5.24 16.18 30.74
C ALA A 101 4.78 15.02 31.64
N MET A 102 4.02 14.06 31.10
CA MET A 102 3.59 12.86 31.82
C MET A 102 4.56 11.70 31.59
N THR A 103 5.08 11.11 32.67
CA THR A 103 5.85 9.86 32.62
C THR A 103 4.89 8.68 32.54
N TYR A 104 4.50 8.30 31.33
CA TYR A 104 3.68 7.12 31.09
C TYR A 104 4.49 5.82 31.19
N GLY A 105 3.84 4.74 31.67
CA GLY A 105 4.25 3.38 31.30
C GLY A 105 4.00 3.12 29.81
N SER A 106 4.66 2.14 29.20
CA SER A 106 4.47 1.79 27.77
C SER A 106 3.01 1.53 27.36
N ASP A 107 2.16 1.28 28.34
CA ASP A 107 0.79 0.78 28.18
C ASP A 107 -0.26 1.92 28.15
N GLU A 108 0.14 3.16 28.43
CA GLU A 108 -0.73 4.35 28.44
C GLU A 108 -0.62 5.22 27.17
N ILE A 109 0.13 4.74 26.19
CA ILE A 109 0.35 5.44 24.93
C ILE A 109 -0.93 5.37 24.08
N MET A 110 -1.60 6.50 23.87
CA MET A 110 -2.84 6.56 23.10
C MET A 110 -2.58 6.53 21.59
N ALA A 111 -3.22 5.59 20.90
CA ALA A 111 -3.22 5.48 19.45
C ALA A 111 -4.43 6.19 18.84
N VAL A 112 -4.20 7.08 17.88
CA VAL A 112 -5.25 7.77 17.12
C VAL A 112 -5.20 7.31 15.67
N ASN A 113 -6.30 6.74 15.21
CA ASN A 113 -6.47 6.31 13.82
C ASN A 113 -7.13 7.44 13.01
N TYR A 114 -6.64 7.68 11.79
CA TYR A 114 -7.21 8.63 10.83
C TYR A 114 -7.16 8.07 9.41
#